data_AF-A0A7Y0PQG7-F1
#
_entry.id   AF-A0A7Y0PQG7-F1
#
_cell.length_a   1.000
_cell.length_b   1.000
_cell.length_c   1.000
_cell.angle_alpha   90.00
_cell.angle_beta   90.00
_cell.angle_gamma   90.00
#
_symmetry.space_group_name_H-M   'P 1'
#
loop_
_entity.id
_entity.type
_entity.pdbx_description
1 polymer ?
#
loop_
_entity_poly.entity_id
_entity_poly.type
_entity_poly.pdbx_seq_one_letter_code
_entity_poly.pdbx_strand_id
1 'polypeptide(L)'
;MSPFVLLAGVLLVVLAGPGLLLASRGTAVARLAGLQLAQAVAVLLLTVLALALGQPSMLIVPLVTVLLSFAGTLVFTRLLRGVV
;
A
#
# COMPACT_ATOMS: atom_id res chain seq x y z
N MET A 1 8.67 -17.35 17.82
CA MET A 1 8.09 -16.19 17.09
C MET A 1 7.61 -16.71 15.75
N SER A 2 6.34 -16.57 15.40
CA SER A 2 5.84 -17.12 14.14
C SER A 2 6.49 -16.39 12.95
N PRO A 3 6.92 -17.11 11.88
CA PRO A 3 7.64 -16.51 10.75
C PRO A 3 6.84 -15.40 10.05
N PHE A 4 5.51 -15.48 10.08
CA PHE A 4 4.61 -14.46 9.56
C PHE A 4 4.72 -13.10 10.28
N VAL A 5 4.96 -13.10 11.60
CA VAL A 5 5.11 -11.86 12.38
C VAL A 5 6.43 -11.17 12.05
N LEU A 6 7.50 -11.93 11.84
CA LEU A 6 8.78 -11.39 11.37
C LEU A 6 8.63 -10.77 9.98
N LEU A 7 7.95 -11.46 9.06
CA LEU A 7 7.70 -10.96 7.71
C LEU A 7 6.85 -9.69 7.72
N ALA A 8 5.79 -9.63 8.54
CA ALA A 8 4.97 -8.43 8.71
C ALA A 8 5.75 -7.26 9.31
N GLY A 9 6.62 -7.51 10.29
CA GLY A 9 7.51 -6.50 10.86
C GLY A 9 8.49 -5.93 9.84
N VAL A 10 9.11 -6.79 9.02
CA VAL A 10 10.01 -6.36 7.93
C VAL A 10 9.24 -5.53 6.88
N LEU A 11 8.04 -5.96 6.48
CA LEU A 11 7.19 -5.23 5.55
C LEU A 11 6.85 -3.82 6.06
N LEU A 12 6.51 -3.68 7.35
CA LEU A 12 6.21 -2.37 7.96
C LEU A 12 7.44 -1.47 8.03
N VAL A 13 8.56 -1.98 8.53
CA VAL A 13 9.72 -1.12 8.82
C VAL A 13 10.52 -0.80 7.55
N VAL A 14 10.78 -1.79 6.71
CA VAL A 14 11.68 -1.65 5.55
C VAL A 14 10.95 -1.09 4.33
N LEU A 15 9.68 -1.46 4.14
CA LEU A 15 8.95 -1.19 2.91
C LEU A 15 7.95 -0.03 3.06
N ALA A 16 7.22 0.05 4.18
CA ALA A 16 6.25 1.14 4.39
C ALA A 16 6.92 2.48 4.74
N GLY A 17 8.01 2.45 5.51
CA GLY A 17 8.77 3.63 5.92
C GLY A 17 9.18 4.57 4.77
N PRO A 18 9.95 4.11 3.77
CA PRO A 18 10.36 4.96 2.66
C PRO A 18 9.18 5.43 1.79
N GLY A 19 8.17 4.58 1.59
CA GLY A 19 6.95 4.94 0.85
C GLY A 19 6.16 6.08 1.52
N LEU A 20 6.00 6.03 2.84
CA LEU A 20 5.35 7.08 3.64
C LEU A 20 6.15 8.40 3.65
N LEU A 21 7.48 8.32 3.69
CA LEU A 21 8.34 9.50 3.60
C LEU A 21 8.22 10.18 2.22
N LEU A 22 8.20 9.41 1.13
CA LEU A 22 7.97 9.91 -0.23
C LEU A 22 6.54 10.43 -0.43
N ALA A 23 5.54 9.80 0.20
CA ALA A 23 4.15 10.26 0.14
C ALA A 23 3.91 11.60 0.87
N SER A 24 4.72 11.88 1.90
CA SER A 24 4.57 13.08 2.74
C SER A 24 5.39 14.28 2.27
N ARG A 25 6.41 14.08 1.41
CA ARG A 25 7.32 15.15 0.97
C ARG A 25 7.48 15.20 -0.56
N GLY A 26 7.84 16.38 -1.08
CA GLY A 26 8.17 16.57 -2.51
C GLY A 26 7.00 17.06 -3.37
N THR A 27 7.16 16.92 -4.68
CA THR A 27 6.18 17.34 -5.70
C THR A 27 4.94 16.44 -5.67
N ALA A 28 3.81 16.92 -6.21
CA ALA A 28 2.57 16.14 -6.22
C ALA A 28 2.72 14.78 -6.94
N VAL A 29 3.56 14.71 -7.98
CA VAL A 29 3.90 13.45 -8.67
C VAL A 29 4.71 12.52 -7.77
N ALA A 30 5.69 13.03 -7.02
CA ALA A 30 6.50 12.23 -6.10
C ALA A 30 5.64 11.66 -4.95
N ARG A 31 4.70 12.46 -4.43
CA ARG A 31 3.76 12.02 -3.38
C ARG A 31 2.84 10.90 -3.88
N LEU A 32 2.38 10.99 -5.12
CA LEU A 32 1.56 9.96 -5.76
C LEU A 32 2.35 8.66 -5.94
N ALA A 33 3.59 8.73 -6.42
CA ALA A 33 4.48 7.57 -6.50
C ALA A 33 4.74 6.93 -5.13
N GLY A 34 4.96 7.74 -4.08
CA GLY A 34 5.09 7.27 -2.71
C GLY A 34 3.84 6.53 -2.20
N LEU A 35 2.64 7.05 -2.51
CA LEU A 35 1.38 6.39 -2.19
C LEU A 35 1.20 5.08 -2.95
N GLN A 36 1.62 5.01 -4.21
CA GLN A 36 1.61 3.78 -5.02
C GLN A 36 2.44 2.68 -4.38
N LEU A 37 3.66 3.03 -3.93
CA LEU A 37 4.55 2.10 -3.24
C LEU A 37 3.95 1.67 -1.90
N ALA A 38 3.43 2.61 -1.10
CA ALA A 38 2.80 2.31 0.18
C ALA A 38 1.58 1.37 0.02
N GLN A 39 0.81 1.50 -1.06
CA GLN A 39 -0.31 0.61 -1.36
C GLN A 39 0.13 -0.82 -1.65
N ALA A 40 1.19 -1.03 -2.43
CA ALA A 40 1.73 -2.37 -2.67
C ALA A 40 2.16 -3.06 -1.36
N VAL A 41 2.79 -2.31 -0.45
CA VAL A 41 3.19 -2.80 0.87
C VAL A 41 1.98 -3.15 1.73
N ALA A 42 0.95 -2.30 1.74
CA ALA A 42 -0.28 -2.54 2.50
C ALA A 42 -0.98 -3.84 2.04
N VAL A 43 -1.04 -4.09 0.73
CA VAL A 43 -1.62 -5.33 0.16
C VAL A 43 -0.83 -6.56 0.60
N LEU A 44 0.50 -6.50 0.55
CA LEU A 44 1.37 -7.59 1.03
C LEU A 44 1.17 -7.83 2.53
N LEU A 45 1.10 -6.78 3.33
CA LEU A 45 0.88 -6.87 4.77
C LEU A 45 -0.46 -7.56 5.09
N LEU A 46 -1.54 -7.11 4.46
CA LEU A 46 -2.88 -7.68 4.64
C LEU A 46 -2.94 -9.15 4.20
N THR A 47 -2.25 -9.50 3.12
CA THR A 47 -2.16 -10.89 2.65
C THR A 47 -1.45 -11.77 3.67
N VAL A 48 -0.32 -11.30 4.21
CA VAL A 48 0.45 -12.02 5.24
C VAL A 48 -0.34 -12.17 6.52
N LEU A 49 -1.09 -11.14 6.93
CA LEU A 49 -2.01 -11.20 8.06
C LEU A 49 -3.13 -12.21 7.86
N ALA A 50 -3.75 -12.26 6.68
CA ALA A 50 -4.78 -13.25 6.35
C ALA A 50 -4.24 -14.69 6.46
N LEU A 51 -3.01 -14.92 5.99
CA LEU A 51 -2.31 -16.20 6.14
C LEU A 51 -1.96 -16.50 7.61
N ALA A 52 -1.49 -15.51 8.36
CA ALA A 52 -1.11 -15.67 9.77
C ALA A 52 -2.32 -16.01 10.66
N LEU A 53 -3.50 -15.48 10.34
CA LEU A 53 -4.75 -15.73 11.06
C LEU A 53 -5.46 -17.01 10.59
N GLY A 54 -4.98 -17.65 9.51
CA GLY A 54 -5.58 -18.86 8.96
C GLY A 54 -6.99 -18.66 8.38
N GLN A 55 -7.37 -17.42 8.07
CA GLN A 55 -8.70 -17.06 7.59
C GLN A 55 -8.64 -16.66 6.10
N PRO A 56 -8.87 -17.60 5.16
CA PRO A 56 -8.76 -17.31 3.73
C PRO A 56 -9.79 -16.29 3.24
N SER A 57 -10.92 -16.15 3.94
CA SER A 57 -11.93 -15.13 3.66
C SER A 57 -11.38 -13.70 3.79
N MET A 58 -10.34 -13.46 4.60
CA MET A 58 -9.71 -12.14 4.74
C MET A 58 -8.93 -11.71 3.49
N LEU A 59 -8.66 -12.59 2.52
CA LEU A 59 -8.01 -12.22 1.25
C LEU A 59 -8.89 -11.31 0.36
N ILE A 60 -10.18 -11.21 0.65
CA ILE A 60 -11.05 -10.25 -0.05
C ILE A 60 -10.63 -8.80 0.21
N VAL A 61 -10.08 -8.51 1.41
CA VAL A 61 -9.68 -7.17 1.81
C VAL A 61 -8.50 -6.64 0.97
N PRO A 62 -7.36 -7.36 0.82
CA PRO A 62 -6.28 -6.91 -0.06
C PRO A 62 -6.74 -6.81 -1.52
N LEU A 63 -7.62 -7.72 -1.99
CA LEU A 63 -8.18 -7.66 -3.36
C LEU A 63 -8.95 -6.37 -3.63
N VAL A 64 -9.89 -6.02 -2.74
CA VAL A 64 -10.67 -4.79 -2.87
C VAL A 64 -9.78 -3.55 -2.73
N THR A 65 -8.77 -3.61 -1.85
CA THR A 65 -7.81 -2.51 -1.67
C THR A 65 -7.03 -2.19 -2.95
N VAL A 66 -6.62 -3.20 -3.72
CA VAL A 66 -5.95 -3.00 -5.02
C VAL A 66 -6.86 -2.26 -6.00
N LEU A 67 -8.14 -2.66 -6.09
CA LEU A 67 -9.10 -2.00 -6.99
C LEU A 67 -9.34 -0.54 -6.60
N LEU A 68 -9.46 -0.26 -5.30
CA LEU A 68 -9.60 1.10 -4.79
C LEU A 68 -8.34 1.95 -5.05
N SER A 69 -7.15 1.36 -4.88
CA SER A 69 -5.88 2.03 -5.17
C SER A 69 -5.79 2.44 -6.64
N PHE A 70 -6.19 1.56 -7.55
CA PHE A 70 -6.23 1.86 -8.98
C PHE A 70 -7.20 3.02 -9.29
N ALA A 71 -8.43 2.94 -8.79
CA ALA A 71 -9.42 3.99 -8.98
C ALA A 71 -8.94 5.34 -8.40
N GLY A 72 -8.41 5.35 -7.18
CA GLY A 72 -7.86 6.55 -6.54
C GLY A 72 -6.71 7.18 -7.33
N THR A 73 -5.85 6.35 -7.92
CA THR A 73 -4.74 6.82 -8.78
C THR A 73 -5.25 7.52 -10.03
N LEU A 74 -6.27 6.98 -10.68
CA LEU A 74 -6.90 7.62 -11.86
C LEU A 74 -7.53 8.96 -11.52
N VAL A 75 -8.18 9.06 -10.35
CA VAL A 75 -8.75 10.33 -9.87
C VAL A 75 -7.64 11.35 -9.61
N PHE A 76 -6.59 10.98 -8.88
CA PHE A 76 -5.48 11.90 -8.60
C PHE A 76 -4.72 12.33 -9.86
N THR A 77 -4.45 11.41 -10.77
CA THR A 77 -3.77 11.73 -12.04
C THR A 77 -4.63 12.65 -12.91
N ARG A 78 -5.95 12.48 -12.91
CA ARG A 78 -6.89 13.42 -13.55
C ARG A 78 -6.85 14.80 -12.91
N LEU A 79 -6.86 14.89 -11.57
CA LEU A 79 -6.77 16.17 -10.87
C LEU A 79 -5.44 16.89 -11.15
N LEU A 80 -4.34 16.14 -11.19
CA LEU A 80 -3.01 16.67 -11.53
C LEU A 80 -2.96 17.26 -12.94
N ARG A 81 -3.58 16.58 -13.93
CA ARG A 81 -3.71 17.12 -15.29
C ARG A 81 -4.60 18.36 -15.39
N GLY A 82 -5.53 18.56 -14.47
CA GLY A 82 -6.42 19.73 -14.48
C GLY A 82 -5.81 21.00 -13.88
N VAL A 83 -4.67 20.89 -13.20
CA VAL A 83 -3.97 21.99 -12.53
C VAL A 83 -2.77 22.52 -13.34
N VAL A 84 -2.27 21.74 -14.31
CA VAL A 84 -1.17 22.10 -15.23
C VAL A 84 -1.75 22.51 -16.57
#